data_AF-A0A9E6RC29-F1
#
_entry.id   AF-A0A9E6RC29-F1
#
_cell.length_a   1.000
_cell.length_b   1.000
_cell.length_c   1.000
_cell.angle_alpha   90.00
_cell.angle_beta   90.00
_cell.angle_gamma   90.00
#
_symmetry.space_group_name_H-M   'P 1'
#
loop_
_entity.id
_entity.type
_entity.pdbx_description
1 polymer ?
#
loop_
_entity_poly.entity_id
_entity_poly.type
_entity_poly.pdbx_seq_one_letter_code
_entity_poly.pdbx_strand_id
1 'polypeptide(L)'
;MATRQEQFVATHARDIEAPVILMVGALFDFVAGRVIRAPRFVRAARAEWMFRLLQEPRRLGRRYTLDVVRFLARLLWMKTSRRRRPSSIKRRLRPEN
;
A
#
# COMPACT_ATOMS: atom_id res chain seq x y z
N MET A 1 -7.67 6.23 3.47
CA MET A 1 -7.14 5.17 4.36
C MET A 1 -5.72 5.57 4.74
N ALA A 2 -5.57 6.37 5.80
CA ALA A 2 -4.26 6.78 6.29
C ALA A 2 -3.63 5.64 7.10
N THR A 3 -2.30 5.47 7.01
CA THR A 3 -1.60 4.44 7.79
C THR A 3 -1.64 4.78 9.29
N ARG A 4 -1.45 3.79 10.17
CA ARG A 4 -1.43 4.05 11.63
C ARG A 4 -0.36 5.07 12.02
N GLN A 5 0.77 5.10 11.31
CA GLN A 5 1.84 6.08 11.52
C GLN A 5 1.36 7.49 11.16
N GLU A 6 0.71 7.66 10.01
CA GLU A 6 0.15 8.96 9.60
C GLU A 6 -0.92 9.45 10.58
N GLN A 7 -1.78 8.57 11.06
CA GLN A 7 -2.81 8.92 12.05
C GLN A 7 -2.18 9.36 13.37
N PHE A 8 -1.18 8.62 13.86
CA PHE A 8 -0.49 8.97 15.10
C PHE A 8 0.14 10.37 15.01
N VAL A 9 0.86 10.65 13.93
CA VAL A 9 1.47 11.96 13.71
C VAL A 9 0.41 13.04 13.57
N ALA A 10 -0.66 12.79 12.81
CA ALA A 10 -1.75 13.75 12.65
C ALA A 10 -2.41 14.12 13.99
N THR A 11 -2.50 13.19 14.93
CA THR A 11 -3.08 13.42 16.26
C THR A 11 -2.12 14.09 17.23
N HIS A 12 -0.83 13.73 17.24
CA HIS A 12 0.11 14.11 18.31
C HIS A 12 1.22 15.06 17.86
N ALA A 13 1.29 15.45 16.57
CA ALA A 13 2.40 16.29 16.08
C ALA A 13 2.53 17.63 16.82
N ARG A 14 1.44 18.17 17.39
CA ARG A 14 1.46 19.41 18.16
C ARG A 14 2.04 19.25 19.56
N ASP A 15 2.02 18.03 20.10
CA ASP A 15 2.49 17.71 21.46
C ASP A 15 3.94 17.21 21.46
N ILE A 16 4.56 17.07 20.28
CA ILE A 16 5.92 16.57 20.12
C ILE A 16 6.86 17.74 19.85
N GLU A 17 7.73 18.05 20.83
CA GLU A 17 8.81 19.02 20.68
C GLU A 17 9.99 18.43 19.89
N ALA A 18 9.80 18.20 18.60
CA ALA A 18 10.86 17.76 17.69
C ALA A 18 10.85 18.61 16.41
N PRO A 19 12.02 19.01 15.90
CA PRO A 19 12.10 19.79 14.66
C PRO A 19 11.65 19.00 13.43
N VAL A 20 11.72 17.66 13.48
CA VAL A 20 11.31 16.76 12.40
C VAL A 20 10.69 15.49 12.96
N ILE A 21 9.58 15.04 12.38
CA ILE A 21 8.94 13.75 12.67
C ILE A 21 9.03 12.87 11.43
N LEU A 22 9.66 11.69 11.53
CA LEU A 22 9.85 10.76 10.43
C LEU A 22 9.10 9.44 10.66
N MET A 23 8.26 9.06 9.70
CA MET A 23 7.58 7.76 9.67
C MET A 23 8.41 6.77 8.85
N VAL A 24 9.17 5.90 9.52
CA VAL A 24 10.14 5.01 8.87
C VAL A 24 9.59 3.62 8.51
N GLY A 25 8.32 3.35 8.78
CA GLY A 25 7.71 2.03 8.55
C GLY A 25 8.47 0.92 9.28
N ALA A 26 8.87 -0.12 8.53
CA ALA A 26 9.57 -1.30 9.04
C ALA A 26 11.10 -1.13 9.15
N LEU A 27 11.65 0.09 9.05
CA LEU A 27 13.11 0.31 9.08
C LEU A 27 13.77 -0.31 10.31
N PHE A 28 13.19 -0.11 11.50
CA PHE A 28 13.75 -0.66 12.74
C PHE A 28 13.74 -2.18 12.76
N ASP A 29 12.76 -2.84 12.13
CA ASP A 29 12.75 -4.30 12.01
C ASP A 29 13.93 -4.82 11.17
N PHE A 30 14.37 -4.04 10.18
CA PHE A 30 15.59 -4.34 9.41
C PHE A 30 16.86 -4.06 10.19
N VAL A 31 16.94 -2.92 10.89
CA VAL A 31 18.12 -2.54 11.67
C VAL A 31 18.34 -3.49 12.84
N ALA A 32 17.27 -3.91 13.52
CA ALA A 32 17.30 -4.87 14.61
C ALA A 32 17.53 -6.32 14.15
N GLY A 33 17.70 -6.58 12.85
CA GLY A 33 17.92 -7.92 12.30
C GLY A 33 16.72 -8.87 12.40
N ARG A 34 15.54 -8.37 12.79
CA ARG A 34 14.32 -9.19 12.91
C ARG A 34 13.78 -9.64 11.55
N VAL A 35 14.02 -8.85 10.51
CA VAL A 35 13.62 -9.19 9.13
C VAL A 35 14.86 -9.38 8.28
N ILE A 36 15.04 -10.60 7.77
CA ILE A 36 16.13 -10.93 6.87
C ILE A 36 15.84 -10.32 5.49
N ARG A 37 16.78 -9.50 4.99
CA ARG A 37 16.71 -8.96 3.63
C ARG A 37 16.89 -10.08 2.61
N ALA A 38 16.18 -9.96 1.48
CA ALA A 38 16.36 -10.89 0.38
C ALA A 38 17.82 -10.89 -0.12
N PRO A 39 18.37 -12.06 -0.51
CA PRO A 39 19.68 -12.16 -1.12
C PRO A 39 19.82 -11.23 -2.33
N ARG A 40 21.06 -10.81 -2.63
CA ARG A 40 21.34 -9.85 -3.72
C ARG A 40 20.77 -10.29 -5.07
N PHE A 41 20.81 -11.58 -5.41
CA PHE A 41 20.26 -12.10 -6.66
C PHE A 41 18.73 -11.97 -6.73
N VAL A 42 18.03 -12.18 -5.62
CA VAL A 42 16.56 -12.00 -5.54
C VAL A 42 16.18 -10.54 -5.69
N ARG A 43 16.97 -9.64 -5.08
CA ARG A 43 16.81 -8.20 -5.21
C ARG A 43 17.06 -7.74 -6.65
N ALA A 44 18.10 -8.26 -7.30
CA ALA A 44 18.42 -7.99 -8.70
C ALA A 44 17.30 -8.48 -9.64
N ALA A 45 16.69 -9.62 -9.34
CA ALA A 45 15.53 -10.14 -10.05
C ALA A 45 14.22 -9.38 -9.76
N ARG A 46 14.24 -8.34 -8.91
CA ARG A 46 13.05 -7.61 -8.41
C ARG A 46 12.00 -8.53 -7.76
N ALA A 47 12.40 -9.72 -7.32
CA ALA A 47 11.56 -10.77 -6.75
C ALA A 47 11.53 -10.73 -5.21
N GLU A 48 11.98 -9.62 -4.62
CA GLU A 48 12.00 -9.45 -3.16
C GLU A 48 10.60 -9.59 -2.53
N TRP A 49 9.55 -9.22 -3.26
CA TRP A 49 8.17 -9.40 -2.81
C TRP A 49 7.80 -10.88 -2.62
N MET A 50 8.29 -11.79 -3.48
CA MET A 50 8.06 -13.24 -3.34
C MET A 50 8.81 -13.81 -2.15
N PHE A 51 10.06 -13.37 -1.95
CA PHE A 51 10.85 -13.78 -0.78
C PHE A 51 10.18 -13.33 0.53
N ARG A 52 9.61 -12.13 0.57
CA ARG A 52 8.84 -11.64 1.72
C ARG A 52 7.55 -12.42 1.94
N LEU A 53 6.87 -12.84 0.86
CA LEU A 53 5.68 -13.68 0.95
C LEU A 53 6.01 -15.06 1.54
N LEU A 54 7.15 -15.64 1.14
CA LEU A 54 7.63 -16.93 1.66
C LEU A 54 8.08 -16.86 3.12
N GLN A 55 8.67 -15.75 3.55
CA GLN A 55 9.11 -15.58 4.95
C GLN A 55 7.94 -15.37 5.92
N GLU A 56 6.88 -14.67 5.51
CA GLU A 56 5.74 -14.39 6.37
C GLU A 56 4.39 -14.73 5.71
N PRO A 57 4.14 -16.01 5.35
CA PRO A 57 2.98 -16.41 4.58
C PRO A 57 1.67 -16.17 5.34
N ARG A 58 1.68 -16.22 6.68
CA ARG A 58 0.48 -15.91 7.49
C ARG A 58 0.16 -14.42 7.56
N ARG A 59 1.16 -13.54 7.56
CA ARG A 59 0.97 -12.08 7.67
C ARG A 59 0.70 -11.43 6.32
N LEU A 60 1.44 -11.82 5.27
CA LEU A 60 1.27 -11.27 3.93
C LEU A 60 0.30 -12.08 3.06
N GLY A 61 0.13 -13.38 3.32
CA GLY A 61 -0.64 -14.28 2.45
C GLY A 61 -2.07 -13.84 2.24
N ARG A 62 -2.80 -13.46 3.29
CA ARG A 62 -4.20 -13.00 3.17
C ARG A 62 -4.36 -11.82 2.20
N ARG A 63 -3.41 -10.89 2.22
CA ARG A 63 -3.42 -9.69 1.37
C ARG A 63 -3.04 -10.03 -0.08
N TYR A 64 -2.08 -10.93 -0.27
CA TYR A 64 -1.59 -11.29 -1.60
C TYR A 64 -2.42 -12.36 -2.31
N THR A 65 -3.15 -13.21 -1.58
CA THR A 65 -4.06 -14.18 -2.19
C THR A 65 -5.46 -13.60 -2.34
N LEU A 66 -6.13 -13.24 -1.24
CA LEU A 66 -7.54 -12.86 -1.33
C LEU A 66 -7.76 -11.49 -1.96
N ASP A 67 -6.98 -10.48 -1.60
CA ASP A 67 -7.24 -9.11 -2.08
C ASP A 67 -6.77 -8.93 -3.53
N VAL A 68 -5.64 -9.52 -3.91
CA VAL A 68 -5.17 -9.50 -5.30
C VAL A 68 -6.10 -10.31 -6.20
N VAL A 69 -6.54 -11.50 -5.79
CA VAL A 69 -7.48 -12.30 -6.57
C VAL A 69 -8.83 -11.57 -6.72
N ARG A 70 -9.34 -10.94 -5.65
CA ARG A 70 -10.57 -10.12 -5.73
C ARG A 70 -10.38 -8.93 -6.65
N PHE A 71 -9.25 -8.25 -6.60
CA PHE A 71 -8.95 -7.11 -7.48
C PHE A 71 -8.88 -7.55 -8.94
N LEU A 72 -8.14 -8.61 -9.25
CA LEU A 72 -8.05 -9.17 -10.60
C LEU A 72 -9.41 -9.68 -11.09
N ALA A 73 -10.20 -10.34 -10.23
CA ALA A 73 -11.56 -10.76 -10.57
C ALA A 73 -12.46 -9.57 -10.89
N ARG A 74 -12.38 -8.46 -10.13
CA ARG A 74 -13.12 -7.23 -10.43
C ARG A 74 -12.63 -6.57 -11.73
N LEU A 75 -11.32 -6.57 -12.00
CA LEU A 75 -10.78 -6.07 -13.27
C LEU A 75 -11.25 -6.90 -14.46
N LEU A 76 -11.23 -8.23 -14.34
CA LEU A 76 -11.74 -9.13 -15.37
C LEU A 76 -13.24 -8.93 -15.56
N TRP A 77 -14.00 -8.79 -14.46
CA TRP A 77 -15.42 -8.46 -14.52
C TRP A 77 -15.67 -7.13 -15.22
N MET A 78 -14.89 -6.08 -14.94
CA MET A 78 -14.99 -4.79 -15.63
C MET A 78 -14.62 -4.89 -17.11
N LYS A 79 -13.61 -5.68 -17.46
CA LYS A 79 -13.18 -5.89 -18.85
C LYS A 79 -14.24 -6.67 -19.65
N THR A 80 -14.86 -7.66 -19.03
CA THR A 80 -15.97 -8.43 -19.61
C THR A 80 -17.26 -7.59 -19.65
N SER A 81 -17.47 -6.72 -18.66
CA SER A 81 -18.58 -5.76 -18.61
C SER A 81 -18.24 -4.50 -19.41
N ARG A 82 -17.99 -4.64 -20.72
CA ARG A 82 -17.72 -3.54 -21.65
C ARG A 82 -18.96 -2.68 -21.97
N ARG A 83 -19.89 -2.50 -21.02
CA ARG A 83 -21.05 -1.63 -21.16
C ARG A 83 -21.43 -1.01 -19.82
N ARG A 84 -20.86 0.16 -19.54
CA ARG A 84 -21.55 1.39 -19.10
C ARG A 84 -20.48 2.43 -18.82
N ARG A 85 -20.21 3.28 -19.82
CA ARG A 85 -19.57 4.59 -19.58
C ARG A 85 -20.46 5.31 -18.55
N PRO A 86 -19.95 5.78 -17.40
CA PRO A 86 -20.67 6.78 -16.62
C PRO A 86 -20.61 8.07 -17.42
N SER A 87 -21.67 8.36 -18.18
CA SER A 87 -21.84 9.59 -18.95
C SER A 87 -22.27 10.73 -18.04
N SER A 88 -21.46 11.09 -17.05
CA SER A 88 -21.76 12.22 -16.15
C SER A 88 -20.51 12.86 -15.53
N ILE A 89 -19.54 13.25 -16.37
CA ILE A 89 -18.57 14.31 -16.02
C ILE A 89 -18.73 15.44 -17.04
N LYS A 90 -19.93 16.03 -17.07
CA LYS A 90 -20.20 17.35 -17.66
C LYS A 90 -21.30 18.02 -16.85
N ARG A 91 -20.98 18.49 -15.63
CA ARG A 91 -21.81 19.47 -14.89
C ARG A 91 -21.15 19.95 -13.59
N ARG A 92 -19.88 20.38 -13.59
CA ARG A 92 -19.35 21.20 -12.49
C ARG A 92 -18.11 22.02 -12.83
N LEU A 93 -18.16 22.74 -13.94
CA LEU A 93 -17.34 23.94 -14.14
C LEU A 93 -18.29 25.05 -14.58
N ARG A 94 -19.00 25.62 -13.61
CA ARG A 94 -19.62 26.94 -13.72
C ARG A 94 -18.78 27.82 -12.80
N PRO A 95 -17.97 28.75 -13.32
CA PRO A 95 -17.42 29.79 -12.47
C PRO A 95 -18.61 30.64 -12.01
N GLU A 96 -18.85 30.63 -10.70
CA GLU A 96 -19.69 31.61 -10.05
C GLU A 96 -18.75 32.77 -9.72
N ASN A 97 -18.93 33.90 -10.41
CA ASN A 97 -18.39 35.26 -10.21
C ASN A 97 -16.91 35.42 -9.85
#